data_AF-A0A8J5VLR1-F1
#
_entry.id   AF-A0A8J5VLR1-F1
#
_cell.length_a   1.000
_cell.length_b   1.000
_cell.length_c   1.000
_cell.angle_alpha   90.00
_cell.angle_beta   90.00
_cell.angle_gamma   90.00
#
_symmetry.space_group_name_H-M   'P 1'
#
loop_
_entity.id
_entity.type
_entity.pdbx_description
1 polymer ?
#
loop_
_entity_poly.entity_id
_entity_poly.type
_entity_poly.pdbx_seq_one_letter_code
_entity_poly.pdbx_strand_id
1 'polypeptide(L)'
;MTAAAAVPSPSLHRSCVSTYSSSSSSSRCCVRFREEERWLPRRRRRTRSGLSGAALPAMARPPVLSVALPSDTGRVLSIQSHTVQGYVGNKSAVFPLQLLGFDVDPINSVQFSNHTGYPTFRGQVLNGNQLWDIIEGLEDNDLLHYTHLLTGYIGSVSFLNTVLQVVDKLRSVNPDLVYVCDPVLGDEGRLYVPQDLISVYQQKVVPVATMLTPNQFEVELLTGLRITSEEDGLKACNTLHYAGPQKVVITSAHIEDKLLLIGSHKKAEDQPPEQFKIEIPKIPAYFTVCTQLCCFIY
;
A
#
# COMPACT_ATOMS: atom_id res chain seq x y z
N MET A 1 15.77 48.13 -40.58
CA MET A 1 17.07 47.87 -39.92
C MET A 1 16.79 46.82 -38.85
N THR A 2 17.25 45.58 -38.87
CA THR A 2 18.28 44.88 -39.66
C THR A 2 17.99 43.38 -39.52
N ALA A 3 18.41 42.59 -40.50
CA ALA A 3 18.08 41.17 -40.66
C ALA A 3 18.84 40.20 -39.72
N ALA A 4 18.21 39.03 -39.53
CA ALA A 4 18.72 37.65 -39.39
C ALA A 4 20.12 37.35 -38.82
N ALA A 5 20.17 36.39 -37.88
CA ALA A 5 21.04 35.21 -37.97
C ALA A 5 20.61 34.11 -36.97
N ALA A 6 20.35 32.92 -37.49
CA ALA A 6 20.17 31.67 -36.73
C ALA A 6 21.32 30.72 -37.09
N VAL A 7 21.97 30.10 -36.09
CA VAL A 7 22.89 28.95 -36.25
C VAL A 7 23.02 28.21 -34.88
N PRO A 8 23.47 26.93 -34.78
CA PRO A 8 22.60 25.75 -34.87
C PRO A 8 22.80 24.74 -33.71
N SER A 9 21.89 23.77 -33.63
CA SER A 9 21.98 22.53 -32.85
C SER A 9 22.89 21.47 -33.53
N PRO A 10 23.70 20.68 -32.80
CA PRO A 10 24.44 19.57 -33.38
C PRO A 10 23.61 18.28 -33.34
N SER A 11 23.41 17.72 -34.53
CA SER A 11 23.01 16.35 -34.80
C SER A 11 24.22 15.42 -34.63
N LEU A 12 24.04 14.29 -33.93
CA LEU A 12 24.97 13.16 -33.96
C LEU A 12 24.21 11.94 -34.45
N HIS A 13 24.50 11.55 -35.68
CA HIS A 13 24.00 10.33 -36.30
C HIS A 13 25.19 9.42 -36.60
N ARG A 14 25.02 8.16 -36.15
CA ARG A 14 25.47 6.90 -36.77
C ARG A 14 26.89 6.38 -36.51
N SER A 15 26.83 5.20 -35.87
CA SER A 15 27.43 3.94 -36.32
C SER A 15 28.86 3.63 -35.90
N CYS A 16 29.00 2.63 -35.02
CA CYS A 16 30.08 1.65 -35.16
C CYS A 16 29.53 0.25 -34.83
N VAL A 17 29.50 -0.57 -35.87
CA VAL A 17 29.30 -2.02 -35.82
C VAL A 17 30.64 -2.62 -35.37
N SER A 18 30.62 -3.48 -34.35
CA SER A 18 31.73 -4.39 -34.07
C SER A 18 31.18 -5.80 -33.94
N THR A 19 31.50 -6.58 -34.96
CA THR A 19 31.40 -8.03 -35.05
C THR A 19 32.39 -8.69 -34.09
N TYR A 20 31.94 -9.63 -33.27
CA TYR A 20 32.81 -10.68 -32.72
C TYR A 20 32.09 -12.02 -32.82
N SER A 21 32.67 -12.93 -33.61
CA SER A 21 32.22 -14.29 -33.82
C SER A 21 33.21 -15.31 -33.24
N SER A 22 32.64 -16.27 -32.53
CA SER A 22 32.99 -17.70 -32.38
C SER A 22 34.27 -18.14 -31.65
N SER A 23 34.08 -18.87 -30.53
CA SER A 23 34.32 -20.34 -30.40
C SER A 23 34.18 -20.74 -28.91
N SER A 24 33.05 -21.34 -28.49
CA SER A 24 32.77 -22.79 -28.34
C SER A 24 33.49 -23.51 -27.20
N SER A 25 32.76 -23.88 -26.14
CA SER A 25 32.78 -25.24 -25.55
C SER A 25 31.66 -25.45 -24.51
N SER A 26 30.82 -26.43 -24.86
CA SER A 26 29.87 -27.26 -24.11
C SER A 26 29.72 -27.16 -22.58
N SER A 27 28.48 -26.99 -22.14
CA SER A 27 27.79 -28.00 -21.31
C SER A 27 26.27 -27.84 -21.40
N ARG A 28 25.61 -28.89 -21.89
CA ARG A 28 24.17 -29.00 -22.11
C ARG A 28 23.45 -29.18 -20.77
N CYS A 29 22.45 -28.35 -20.49
CA CYS A 29 21.32 -28.73 -19.65
C CYS A 29 20.05 -28.54 -20.49
N CYS A 30 19.64 -29.61 -21.17
CA CYS A 30 18.42 -29.66 -21.97
C CYS A 30 17.25 -29.99 -21.04
N VAL A 31 16.50 -28.99 -20.61
CA VAL A 31 15.13 -29.21 -20.11
C VAL A 31 14.23 -29.29 -21.34
N ARG A 32 13.84 -30.52 -21.71
CA ARG A 32 12.81 -30.77 -22.72
C ARG A 32 11.47 -30.26 -22.17
N PHE A 33 10.99 -29.12 -22.66
CA PHE A 33 9.56 -28.85 -22.67
C PHE A 33 8.92 -29.73 -23.74
N ARG A 34 8.03 -30.64 -23.32
CA ARG A 34 7.14 -31.37 -24.22
C ARG A 34 6.06 -30.39 -24.67
N GLU A 35 5.97 -30.13 -25.97
CA GLU A 35 4.83 -29.45 -26.59
C GLU A 35 3.57 -30.31 -26.39
N GLU A 36 2.61 -29.83 -25.61
CA GLU A 36 1.22 -30.29 -25.65
C GLU A 36 0.39 -29.30 -26.47
N GLU A 37 0.59 -29.29 -27.78
CA GLU A 37 -0.42 -28.80 -28.73
C GLU A 37 -1.38 -29.94 -29.09
N ARG A 38 -2.57 -29.95 -28.47
CA ARG A 38 -3.85 -30.38 -29.06
C ARG A 38 -4.91 -30.38 -27.98
N TRP A 39 -5.90 -29.49 -28.07
CA TRP A 39 -7.32 -29.76 -27.83
C TRP A 39 -8.13 -28.48 -28.06
N LEU A 40 -8.36 -28.12 -29.33
CA LEU A 40 -9.51 -27.29 -29.69
C LEU A 40 -10.60 -28.23 -30.19
N PRO A 41 -11.77 -28.34 -29.53
CA PRO A 41 -12.87 -29.12 -30.10
C PRO A 41 -13.51 -28.30 -31.23
N ARG A 42 -13.44 -28.86 -32.44
CA ARG A 42 -14.26 -28.46 -33.60
C ARG A 42 -15.73 -28.43 -33.19
N ARG A 43 -16.43 -27.31 -33.42
CA ARG A 43 -17.89 -27.19 -33.29
C ARG A 43 -18.58 -28.23 -34.18
N ARG A 44 -19.01 -29.35 -33.59
CA ARG A 44 -20.05 -30.22 -34.17
C ARG A 44 -21.39 -29.84 -33.53
N ARG A 45 -22.32 -29.35 -34.36
CA ARG A 45 -23.74 -29.22 -33.99
C ARG A 45 -24.23 -30.60 -33.55
N ARG A 46 -24.56 -30.76 -32.27
CA ARG A 46 -25.34 -31.90 -31.77
C ARG A 46 -26.73 -31.41 -31.43
N THR A 47 -27.71 -32.12 -31.97
CA THR A 47 -29.15 -31.95 -31.82
C THR A 47 -29.57 -32.07 -30.35
N ARG A 48 -30.52 -31.22 -29.95
CA ARG A 48 -31.17 -31.26 -28.63
C ARG A 48 -31.95 -32.57 -28.48
N SER A 49 -31.57 -33.40 -27.53
CA SER A 49 -32.46 -34.35 -26.85
C SER A 49 -32.00 -34.49 -25.41
N GLY A 50 -32.97 -34.50 -24.49
CA GLY A 50 -32.85 -34.04 -23.11
C GLY A 50 -31.88 -34.81 -22.21
N LEU A 51 -31.36 -34.08 -21.22
CA LEU A 51 -30.73 -34.59 -20.02
C LEU A 51 -31.18 -33.70 -18.85
N SER A 52 -31.76 -34.35 -17.85
CA SER A 52 -32.11 -33.78 -16.56
C SER A 52 -30.90 -33.09 -15.93
N GLY A 53 -31.13 -31.96 -15.27
CA GLY A 53 -30.10 -31.18 -14.59
C GLY A 53 -29.35 -32.01 -13.55
N ALA A 54 -28.14 -32.44 -13.90
CA ALA A 54 -27.14 -32.84 -12.92
C ALA A 54 -26.49 -31.56 -12.40
N ALA A 55 -26.71 -31.25 -11.13
CA ALA A 55 -25.93 -30.23 -10.44
C ALA A 55 -24.45 -30.60 -10.57
N LEU A 56 -23.61 -29.62 -10.94
CA LEU A 56 -22.16 -29.78 -10.86
C LEU A 56 -21.82 -30.22 -9.43
N PRO A 57 -20.97 -31.24 -9.24
CA PRO A 57 -20.56 -31.64 -7.90
C PRO A 57 -19.93 -30.42 -7.21
N ALA A 58 -20.39 -30.10 -6.01
CA ALA A 58 -19.78 -29.09 -5.17
C ALA A 58 -18.29 -29.43 -5.08
N MET A 59 -17.42 -28.60 -5.65
CA MET A 59 -15.99 -28.80 -5.53
C MET A 59 -15.68 -28.80 -4.03
N ALA A 60 -15.01 -29.87 -3.56
CA ALA A 60 -14.59 -29.94 -2.17
C ALA A 60 -13.80 -28.67 -1.86
N ARG A 61 -14.15 -27.99 -0.76
CA ARG A 61 -13.39 -26.82 -0.30
C ARG A 61 -11.92 -27.24 -0.27
N PRO A 62 -11.00 -26.48 -0.91
CA PRO A 62 -9.58 -26.80 -0.84
C PRO A 62 -9.22 -26.97 0.64
N PRO A 63 -8.38 -27.95 1.00
CA PRO A 63 -7.96 -28.12 2.38
C PRO A 63 -7.47 -26.76 2.89
N VAL A 64 -7.90 -26.38 4.09
CA VAL A 64 -7.55 -25.11 4.76
C VAL A 64 -6.06 -25.13 5.17
N LEU A 65 -5.20 -25.37 4.19
CA LEU A 65 -3.74 -25.37 4.31
C LEU A 65 -3.22 -23.95 4.51
N SER A 66 -4.03 -22.91 4.25
CA SER A 66 -3.71 -21.50 4.46
C SER A 66 -3.92 -20.98 5.89
N VAL A 67 -4.67 -21.70 6.74
CA VAL A 67 -4.79 -21.37 8.18
C VAL A 67 -3.67 -22.06 8.98
N ALA A 68 -2.98 -23.02 8.38
CA ALA A 68 -1.98 -23.85 9.04
C ALA A 68 -0.54 -23.45 8.70
N LEU A 69 -0.18 -22.19 8.95
CA LEU A 69 1.11 -21.84 9.53
C LEU A 69 0.87 -20.62 10.42
N PRO A 70 0.87 -20.75 11.76
CA PRO A 70 1.08 -19.57 12.59
C PRO A 70 2.48 -19.07 12.24
N SER A 71 2.53 -18.03 11.42
CA SER A 71 3.61 -17.06 11.57
C SER A 71 3.57 -16.65 13.04
N ASP A 72 4.68 -16.81 13.76
CA ASP A 72 4.80 -16.31 15.14
C ASP A 72 4.52 -14.79 15.23
N THR A 73 4.55 -14.08 14.09
CA THR A 73 4.28 -12.63 13.99
C THR A 73 2.85 -12.30 13.53
N GLY A 74 2.13 -13.23 12.89
CA GLY A 74 0.71 -13.13 12.53
C GLY A 74 0.41 -12.83 11.06
N ARG A 75 -0.82 -12.37 10.77
CA ARG A 75 -1.34 -12.12 9.41
C ARG A 75 -1.82 -10.68 9.25
N VAL A 76 -1.41 -10.02 8.17
CA VAL A 76 -1.69 -8.61 7.86
C VAL A 76 -2.63 -8.52 6.66
N LEU A 77 -3.77 -7.84 6.81
CA LEU A 77 -4.54 -7.35 5.67
C LEU A 77 -4.02 -5.97 5.28
N SER A 78 -3.43 -5.82 4.09
CA SER A 78 -2.84 -4.56 3.64
C SER A 78 -3.69 -3.89 2.55
N ILE A 79 -4.39 -2.82 2.91
CA ILE A 79 -5.27 -2.07 2.00
C ILE A 79 -4.59 -0.75 1.58
N GLN A 80 -3.94 -0.75 0.42
CA GLN A 80 -3.14 0.38 -0.07
C GLN A 80 -3.15 0.49 -1.59
N SER A 81 -2.46 1.48 -2.16
CA SER A 81 -2.24 1.56 -3.61
C SER A 81 -1.32 0.46 -4.13
N HIS A 82 -1.34 0.22 -5.44
CA HIS A 82 -0.35 -0.61 -6.12
C HIS A 82 0.02 -0.02 -7.49
N THR A 83 1.31 -0.13 -7.86
CA THR A 83 1.79 0.23 -9.20
C THR A 83 2.56 -0.90 -9.87
N VAL A 84 2.43 -1.01 -11.20
CA VAL A 84 3.20 -2.00 -11.99
C VAL A 84 4.68 -1.61 -12.03
N GLN A 85 5.01 -0.36 -12.35
CA GLN A 85 6.35 0.21 -12.32
C GLN A 85 6.53 1.12 -11.10
N GLY A 86 7.72 1.12 -10.51
CA GLY A 86 8.01 1.80 -9.25
C GLY A 86 7.68 0.93 -8.03
N TYR A 87 7.94 1.48 -6.85
CA TYR A 87 7.73 0.81 -5.56
C TYR A 87 6.98 1.78 -4.66
N VAL A 88 5.64 1.71 -4.65
CA VAL A 88 4.70 2.41 -3.75
C VAL A 88 3.66 1.43 -3.20
N GLY A 89 3.04 1.79 -2.09
CA GLY A 89 1.91 1.08 -1.48
C GLY A 89 2.22 -0.39 -1.24
N ASN A 90 1.30 -1.28 -1.62
CA ASN A 90 1.43 -2.72 -1.43
C ASN A 90 2.67 -3.32 -2.12
N LYS A 91 3.17 -2.71 -3.19
CA LYS A 91 4.41 -3.18 -3.83
C LYS A 91 5.66 -2.94 -2.97
N SER A 92 5.61 -1.96 -2.06
CA SER A 92 6.66 -1.68 -1.07
C SER A 92 6.38 -2.30 0.30
N ALA A 93 5.12 -2.61 0.61
CA ALA A 93 4.72 -3.15 1.92
C ALA A 93 4.89 -4.67 2.02
N VAL A 94 4.43 -5.40 1.00
CA VAL A 94 4.23 -6.85 1.10
C VAL A 94 5.55 -7.59 1.32
N PHE A 95 6.57 -7.32 0.49
CA PHE A 95 7.83 -8.06 0.56
C PHE A 95 8.62 -7.84 1.86
N PRO A 96 8.79 -6.60 2.36
CA PRO A 96 9.44 -6.39 3.66
C PRO A 96 8.69 -7.04 4.82
N LEU A 97 7.37 -6.94 4.88
CA LEU A 97 6.58 -7.58 5.94
C LEU A 97 6.72 -9.11 5.91
N GLN A 98 6.72 -9.71 4.72
CA GLN A 98 6.98 -11.15 4.57
C GLN A 98 8.39 -11.55 5.00
N LEU A 99 9.40 -10.70 4.75
CA LEU A 99 10.77 -10.93 5.24
C LEU A 99 10.83 -10.89 6.78
N LEU A 100 9.98 -10.09 7.42
CA LEU A 100 9.81 -10.02 8.88
C LEU A 100 8.92 -11.16 9.43
N GLY A 101 8.50 -12.10 8.58
CA GLY A 101 7.77 -13.30 8.97
C GLY A 101 6.26 -13.17 8.95
N PHE A 102 5.69 -12.01 8.64
CA PHE A 102 4.23 -11.87 8.53
C PHE A 102 3.70 -12.57 7.28
N ASP A 103 2.52 -13.18 7.37
CA ASP A 103 1.73 -13.46 6.18
C ASP A 103 0.93 -12.21 5.80
N VAL A 104 0.86 -11.88 4.50
CA VAL A 104 0.34 -10.59 4.04
C VAL A 104 -0.58 -10.78 2.86
N ASP A 105 -1.84 -10.38 3.04
CA ASP A 105 -2.87 -10.38 2.01
C ASP A 105 -3.12 -8.93 1.54
N PRO A 106 -2.69 -8.55 0.32
CA PRO A 106 -2.88 -7.20 -0.18
C PRO A 106 -4.24 -7.02 -0.89
N ILE A 107 -4.97 -5.97 -0.53
CA ILE A 107 -6.08 -5.42 -1.33
C ILE A 107 -5.65 -4.07 -1.89
N ASN A 108 -5.72 -3.92 -3.21
CA ASN A 108 -5.25 -2.72 -3.89
C ASN A 108 -6.39 -1.69 -4.04
N SER A 109 -6.30 -0.55 -3.34
CA SER A 109 -7.23 0.58 -3.49
C SER A 109 -7.18 1.20 -4.89
N VAL A 110 -6.00 1.16 -5.51
CA VAL A 110 -5.77 1.52 -6.91
C VAL A 110 -4.79 0.54 -7.54
N GLN A 111 -4.97 0.27 -8.83
CA GLN A 111 -4.06 -0.51 -9.65
C GLN A 111 -3.59 0.37 -10.81
N PHE A 112 -2.42 1.00 -10.67
CA PHE A 112 -1.89 1.92 -11.68
C PHE A 112 -0.65 1.38 -12.39
N SER A 113 -0.35 1.94 -13.56
CA SER A 113 0.89 1.64 -14.30
C SER A 113 2.14 2.11 -13.54
N ASN A 114 2.07 3.28 -12.91
CA ASN A 114 3.15 3.97 -12.20
C ASN A 114 2.53 5.01 -11.24
N HIS A 115 3.34 5.58 -10.34
CA HIS A 115 2.83 6.61 -9.43
C HIS A 115 2.48 7.92 -10.15
N THR A 116 1.66 8.75 -9.52
CA THR A 116 1.06 9.97 -10.09
C THR A 116 2.04 11.14 -10.27
N GLY A 117 3.29 10.97 -9.82
CA GLY A 117 4.37 11.94 -10.04
C GLY A 117 4.93 11.93 -11.46
N TYR A 118 4.62 10.91 -12.26
CA TYR A 118 4.96 10.88 -13.68
C TYR A 118 3.98 11.72 -14.51
N PRO A 119 4.39 12.20 -15.71
CA PRO A 119 3.51 12.98 -16.60
C PRO A 119 2.23 12.25 -17.04
N THR A 120 2.23 10.92 -17.02
CA THR A 120 1.07 10.13 -17.42
C THR A 120 1.02 8.84 -16.61
N PHE A 121 -0.18 8.39 -16.29
CA PHE A 121 -0.46 7.08 -15.70
C PHE A 121 -1.81 6.59 -16.19
N ARG A 122 -2.04 5.28 -16.10
CA ARG A 122 -3.34 4.65 -16.36
C ARG A 122 -3.64 3.59 -15.32
N GLY A 123 -4.91 3.27 -15.15
CA GLY A 123 -5.33 2.13 -14.36
C GLY A 123 -6.70 2.33 -13.73
N GLN A 124 -6.93 1.62 -12.63
CA GLN A 124 -8.24 1.48 -12.01
C GLN A 124 -8.21 1.99 -10.57
N VAL A 125 -9.33 2.59 -10.15
CA VAL A 125 -9.60 2.96 -8.76
C VAL A 125 -10.72 2.05 -8.26
N LEU A 126 -10.47 1.34 -7.18
CA LEU A 126 -11.44 0.46 -6.56
C LEU A 126 -12.42 1.30 -5.72
N ASN A 127 -13.72 1.03 -5.81
CA ASN A 127 -14.73 1.71 -5.00
C ASN A 127 -15.14 0.88 -3.76
N GLY A 128 -15.95 1.47 -2.88
CA GLY A 128 -16.39 0.80 -1.64
C GLY A 128 -17.10 -0.54 -1.87
N ASN A 129 -18.02 -0.61 -2.82
CA ASN A 129 -18.75 -1.87 -3.11
C ASN A 129 -17.79 -2.97 -3.59
N GLN A 130 -16.81 -2.62 -4.41
CA GLN A 130 -15.80 -3.56 -4.89
C GLN A 130 -14.85 -4.02 -3.79
N LEU A 131 -14.54 -3.16 -2.80
CA LEU A 131 -13.82 -3.59 -1.60
C LEU A 131 -14.67 -4.59 -0.80
N TRP A 132 -15.94 -4.26 -0.56
CA TRP A 132 -16.83 -5.10 0.23
C TRP A 132 -17.05 -6.48 -0.40
N ASP A 133 -17.20 -6.56 -1.72
CA ASP A 133 -17.30 -7.82 -2.48
C ASP A 133 -16.10 -8.77 -2.21
N ILE A 134 -14.89 -8.22 -2.12
CA ILE A 134 -13.69 -9.01 -1.78
C ILE A 134 -13.75 -9.49 -0.32
N ILE A 135 -14.19 -8.62 0.60
CA ILE A 135 -14.31 -8.95 2.02
C ILE A 135 -15.38 -10.01 2.26
N GLU A 136 -16.53 -9.94 1.59
CA GLU A 136 -17.56 -10.98 1.60
C GLU A 136 -17.01 -12.30 1.06
N GLY A 137 -16.23 -12.27 -0.03
CA GLY A 137 -15.56 -13.47 -0.54
C GLY A 137 -14.59 -14.10 0.47
N LEU A 138 -13.86 -13.29 1.25
CA LEU A 138 -13.02 -13.80 2.35
C LEU A 138 -13.88 -14.37 3.50
N GLU A 139 -14.99 -13.70 3.83
CA GLU A 139 -15.92 -14.13 4.87
C GLU A 139 -16.55 -15.49 4.54
N ASP A 140 -17.06 -15.66 3.32
CA ASP A 140 -17.71 -16.89 2.85
C ASP A 140 -16.80 -18.12 2.92
N ASN A 141 -15.49 -17.89 2.98
CA ASN A 141 -14.46 -18.91 3.09
C ASN A 141 -13.83 -18.99 4.49
N ASP A 142 -14.37 -18.29 5.49
CA ASP A 142 -13.88 -18.28 6.87
C ASP A 142 -12.44 -17.72 7.00
N LEU A 143 -12.06 -16.73 6.17
CA LEU A 143 -10.69 -16.19 6.03
C LEU A 143 -10.48 -14.79 6.64
N LEU A 144 -11.37 -14.33 7.52
CA LEU A 144 -11.30 -12.98 8.10
C LEU A 144 -10.44 -12.85 9.36
N HIS A 145 -9.76 -13.91 9.81
CA HIS A 145 -8.92 -13.82 11.00
C HIS A 145 -7.56 -13.18 10.69
N TYR A 146 -7.48 -11.85 10.87
CA TYR A 146 -6.25 -11.06 10.76
C TYR A 146 -5.79 -10.54 12.12
N THR A 147 -4.48 -10.48 12.35
CA THR A 147 -3.91 -9.86 13.55
C THR A 147 -3.66 -8.37 13.36
N HIS A 148 -3.39 -7.96 12.11
CA HIS A 148 -3.13 -6.57 11.77
C HIS A 148 -3.94 -6.13 10.54
N LEU A 149 -4.44 -4.90 10.58
CA LEU A 149 -4.92 -4.17 9.42
C LEU A 149 -3.95 -3.02 9.17
N LEU A 150 -3.52 -2.88 7.92
CA LEU A 150 -2.63 -1.81 7.50
C LEU A 150 -3.29 -1.05 6.35
N THR A 151 -3.50 0.26 6.51
CA THR A 151 -4.05 1.12 5.46
C THR A 151 -3.08 2.20 5.04
N GLY A 152 -3.06 2.52 3.75
CA GLY A 152 -2.24 3.58 3.16
C GLY A 152 -3.05 4.43 2.19
N TYR A 153 -2.49 4.72 1.00
CA TYR A 153 -3.17 5.55 0.00
C TYR A 153 -4.59 5.06 -0.34
N ILE A 154 -5.57 5.94 -0.10
CA ILE A 154 -6.99 5.75 -0.42
C ILE A 154 -7.48 7.02 -1.13
N GLY A 155 -7.85 6.89 -2.40
CA GLY A 155 -8.26 8.03 -3.24
C GLY A 155 -9.76 8.33 -3.25
N SER A 156 -10.58 7.59 -2.49
CA SER A 156 -12.04 7.68 -2.56
C SER A 156 -12.69 7.69 -1.18
N VAL A 157 -13.63 8.61 -0.97
CA VAL A 157 -14.43 8.72 0.25
C VAL A 157 -15.30 7.49 0.46
N SER A 158 -15.90 6.94 -0.60
CA SER A 158 -16.73 5.72 -0.47
C SER A 158 -15.87 4.51 -0.08
N PHE A 159 -14.65 4.44 -0.59
CA PHE A 159 -13.69 3.41 -0.23
C PHE A 159 -13.26 3.55 1.23
N LEU A 160 -12.90 4.76 1.68
CA LEU A 160 -12.50 4.99 3.07
C LEU A 160 -13.64 4.68 4.07
N ASN A 161 -14.87 5.05 3.76
CA ASN A 161 -16.02 4.69 4.61
C ASN A 161 -16.25 3.16 4.65
N THR A 162 -15.92 2.44 3.57
CA THR A 162 -16.00 0.98 3.56
C THR A 162 -14.86 0.35 4.37
N VAL A 163 -13.65 0.92 4.33
CA VAL A 163 -12.53 0.50 5.18
C VAL A 163 -12.91 0.55 6.66
N LEU A 164 -13.66 1.56 7.11
CA LEU A 164 -14.19 1.60 8.48
C LEU A 164 -15.12 0.42 8.79
N GLN A 165 -15.97 0.02 7.86
CA GLN A 165 -16.81 -1.18 8.02
C GLN A 165 -15.95 -2.46 8.07
N VAL A 166 -14.86 -2.51 7.30
CA VAL A 166 -13.89 -3.60 7.36
C VAL A 166 -13.22 -3.66 8.73
N VAL A 167 -12.82 -2.51 9.31
CA VAL A 167 -12.26 -2.45 10.67
C VAL A 167 -13.23 -3.08 11.68
N ASP A 168 -14.49 -2.67 11.65
CA ASP A 168 -15.51 -3.21 12.56
C ASP A 168 -15.72 -4.72 12.35
N LYS A 169 -15.75 -5.15 11.09
CA LYS A 169 -15.88 -6.56 10.73
C LYS A 169 -14.71 -7.40 11.25
N LEU A 170 -13.48 -6.96 11.01
CA LEU A 170 -12.28 -7.66 11.46
C LEU A 170 -12.21 -7.69 13.00
N ARG A 171 -12.60 -6.60 13.68
CA ARG A 171 -12.67 -6.56 15.15
C ARG A 171 -13.73 -7.48 15.74
N SER A 172 -14.82 -7.72 15.02
CA SER A 172 -15.83 -8.71 15.44
C SER A 172 -15.29 -10.15 15.44
N VAL A 173 -14.26 -10.43 14.63
CA VAL A 173 -13.56 -11.72 14.56
C VAL A 173 -12.37 -11.76 15.52
N ASN A 174 -11.57 -10.69 15.57
CA ASN A 174 -10.41 -10.52 16.45
C ASN A 174 -10.47 -9.15 17.16
N PRO A 175 -10.96 -9.08 18.41
CA PRO A 175 -11.02 -7.83 19.17
C PRO A 175 -9.67 -7.16 19.41
N ASP A 176 -8.58 -7.94 19.39
CA ASP A 176 -7.21 -7.46 19.59
C ASP A 176 -6.54 -6.98 18.28
N LEU A 177 -7.31 -6.80 17.19
CA LEU A 177 -6.81 -6.32 15.91
C LEU A 177 -6.03 -5.01 16.06
N VAL A 178 -4.76 -5.03 15.62
CA VAL A 178 -3.92 -3.84 15.54
C VAL A 178 -4.20 -3.13 14.21
N TYR A 179 -4.79 -1.94 14.28
CA TYR A 179 -5.02 -1.11 13.10
C TYR A 179 -3.93 -0.05 12.96
N VAL A 180 -3.04 -0.23 11.98
CA VAL A 180 -2.02 0.74 11.57
C VAL A 180 -2.53 1.55 10.39
N CYS A 181 -2.67 2.86 10.56
CA CYS A 181 -3.12 3.77 9.53
C CYS A 181 -2.02 4.75 9.13
N ASP A 182 -1.60 4.67 7.87
CA ASP A 182 -0.81 5.67 7.16
C ASP A 182 -1.78 6.59 6.40
N PRO A 183 -2.11 7.79 6.93
CA PRO A 183 -3.13 8.67 6.38
C PRO A 183 -2.57 9.47 5.20
N VAL A 184 -2.28 8.79 4.08
CA VAL A 184 -1.66 9.40 2.89
C VAL A 184 -2.57 10.46 2.27
N LEU A 185 -2.40 11.72 2.69
CA LEU A 185 -3.20 12.87 2.25
C LEU A 185 -2.41 13.75 1.29
N GLY A 186 -1.10 13.88 1.50
CA GLY A 186 -0.27 14.81 0.76
C GLY A 186 1.11 14.99 1.39
N ASP A 187 1.93 15.78 0.72
CA ASP A 187 3.26 16.16 1.20
C ASP A 187 3.66 17.52 0.62
N GLU A 188 4.65 18.17 1.21
CA GLU A 188 5.22 19.46 0.77
C GLU A 188 4.15 20.53 0.45
N GLY A 189 3.09 20.60 1.27
CA GLY A 189 2.03 21.60 1.11
C GLY A 189 0.98 21.27 0.04
N ARG A 190 1.02 20.08 -0.56
CA ARG A 190 0.11 19.67 -1.65
C ARG A 190 -0.68 18.43 -1.30
N LEU A 191 -1.99 18.50 -1.45
CA LEU A 191 -2.88 17.35 -1.34
C LEU A 191 -2.80 16.45 -2.58
N TYR A 192 -2.78 15.14 -2.35
CA TYR A 192 -2.85 14.09 -3.39
C TYR A 192 -4.24 13.49 -3.54
N VAL A 193 -5.14 13.83 -2.61
CA VAL A 193 -6.46 13.24 -2.48
C VAL A 193 -7.52 14.34 -2.33
N PRO A 194 -8.81 14.03 -2.58
CA PRO A 194 -9.90 14.98 -2.33
C PRO A 194 -9.90 15.53 -0.91
N GLN A 195 -10.14 16.84 -0.76
CA GLN A 195 -10.12 17.53 0.53
C GLN A 195 -11.15 16.95 1.52
N ASP A 196 -12.26 16.41 1.02
CA ASP A 196 -13.30 15.75 1.81
C ASP A 196 -12.79 14.54 2.60
N LEU A 197 -11.66 13.93 2.22
CA LEU A 197 -11.08 12.83 2.98
C LEU A 197 -10.49 13.29 4.32
N ILE A 198 -10.05 14.54 4.42
CA ILE A 198 -9.41 15.06 5.64
C ILE A 198 -10.38 14.97 6.82
N SER A 199 -11.63 15.40 6.62
CA SER A 199 -12.66 15.35 7.67
C SER A 199 -13.02 13.91 8.04
N VAL A 200 -13.04 12.99 7.07
CA VAL A 200 -13.28 11.57 7.33
C VAL A 200 -12.15 10.96 8.15
N TYR A 201 -10.89 11.28 7.83
CA TYR A 201 -9.76 10.83 8.64
C TYR A 201 -9.84 11.36 10.07
N GLN A 202 -9.98 12.67 10.24
CA GLN A 202 -10.07 13.32 11.56
C GLN A 202 -11.20 12.75 12.42
N GLN A 203 -12.40 12.62 11.87
CA GLN A 203 -13.61 12.33 12.64
C GLN A 203 -13.89 10.84 12.80
N LYS A 204 -13.39 10.00 11.88
CA LYS A 204 -13.77 8.58 11.82
C LYS A 204 -12.61 7.62 11.84
N VAL A 205 -11.50 7.92 11.18
CA VAL A 205 -10.36 6.99 11.08
C VAL A 205 -9.43 7.12 12.27
N VAL A 206 -9.01 8.35 12.60
CA VAL A 206 -8.13 8.62 13.74
C VAL A 206 -8.68 8.00 15.03
N PRO A 207 -9.98 8.13 15.37
CA PRO A 207 -10.52 7.57 16.61
C PRO A 207 -10.47 6.04 16.72
N VAL A 208 -10.41 5.34 15.59
CA VAL A 208 -10.42 3.88 15.57
C VAL A 208 -9.06 3.27 15.27
N ALA A 209 -8.05 4.06 14.88
CA ALA A 209 -6.71 3.57 14.61
C ALA A 209 -5.97 3.22 15.91
N THR A 210 -5.26 2.10 15.94
CA THR A 210 -4.35 1.74 17.04
C THR A 210 -3.05 2.54 16.94
N MET A 211 -2.57 2.73 15.71
CA MET A 211 -1.34 3.45 15.40
C MET A 211 -1.51 4.35 14.17
N LEU A 212 -0.92 5.53 14.23
CA LEU A 212 -0.83 6.47 13.11
C LEU A 212 0.62 6.70 12.69
N THR A 213 0.85 6.78 11.38
CA THR A 213 2.18 7.04 10.79
C THR A 213 2.22 8.22 9.80
N PRO A 214 1.68 9.41 10.16
CA PRO A 214 1.62 10.56 9.25
C PRO A 214 3.01 11.21 9.05
N ASN A 215 3.18 11.91 7.94
CA ASN A 215 4.23 12.92 7.80
C ASN A 215 3.83 14.25 8.47
N GLN A 216 4.74 15.24 8.54
CA GLN A 216 4.44 16.55 9.11
C GLN A 216 3.19 17.20 8.49
N PHE A 217 3.11 17.28 7.16
CA PHE A 217 1.98 17.95 6.49
C PHE A 217 0.65 17.31 6.85
N GLU A 218 0.61 15.97 6.93
CA GLU A 218 -0.56 15.21 7.35
C GLU A 218 -0.93 15.47 8.81
N VAL A 219 0.04 15.52 9.72
CA VAL A 219 -0.21 15.88 11.12
C VAL A 219 -0.82 17.28 11.23
N GLU A 220 -0.27 18.25 10.51
CA GLU A 220 -0.77 19.63 10.51
C GLU A 220 -2.22 19.69 9.99
N LEU A 221 -2.56 18.91 8.96
CA LEU A 221 -3.93 18.78 8.47
C LEU A 221 -4.85 18.10 9.49
N LEU A 222 -4.41 17.01 10.13
CA LEU A 222 -5.23 16.25 11.06
C LEU A 222 -5.47 16.98 12.38
N THR A 223 -4.50 17.76 12.86
CA THR A 223 -4.56 18.45 14.16
C THR A 223 -4.89 19.93 14.07
N GLY A 224 -4.68 20.56 12.91
CA GLY A 224 -4.75 22.01 12.74
C GLY A 224 -3.59 22.77 13.42
N LEU A 225 -2.61 22.06 14.00
CA LEU A 225 -1.44 22.64 14.64
C LEU A 225 -0.30 22.75 13.62
N ARG A 226 0.40 23.87 13.60
CA ARG A 226 1.60 24.04 12.77
C ARG A 226 2.82 23.52 13.52
N ILE A 227 3.69 22.76 12.84
CA ILE A 227 4.91 22.21 13.43
C ILE A 227 6.11 23.04 12.97
N THR A 228 6.67 23.83 13.87
CA THR A 228 7.87 24.64 13.61
C THR A 228 9.03 24.32 14.55
N SER A 229 8.76 23.56 15.60
CA SER A 229 9.71 23.12 16.61
C SER A 229 9.44 21.67 17.01
N GLU A 230 10.40 21.06 17.70
CA GLU A 230 10.22 19.72 18.27
C GLU A 230 9.05 19.68 19.26
N GLU A 231 8.89 20.72 20.07
CA GLU A 231 7.81 20.83 21.05
C GLU A 231 6.44 20.84 20.37
N ASP A 232 6.30 21.50 19.21
CA ASP A 232 5.07 21.47 18.42
C ASP A 232 4.75 20.05 17.93
N GLY A 233 5.75 19.31 17.47
CA GLY A 233 5.61 17.91 17.05
C GLY A 233 5.13 17.01 18.19
N LEU A 234 5.71 17.16 19.39
CA LEU A 234 5.28 16.44 20.59
C LEU A 234 3.85 16.80 21.02
N LYS A 235 3.48 18.09 20.96
CA LYS A 235 2.10 18.56 21.21
C LYS A 235 1.12 17.97 20.20
N ALA A 236 1.49 17.91 18.92
CA ALA A 236 0.65 17.34 17.89
C ALA A 236 0.40 15.84 18.10
N CYS A 237 1.42 15.07 18.52
CA CYS A 237 1.24 13.69 18.97
C CYS A 237 0.24 13.58 20.13
N ASN A 238 0.30 14.48 21.11
CA ASN A 238 -0.63 14.49 22.24
C ASN A 238 -2.07 14.76 21.80
N THR A 239 -2.27 15.69 20.87
CA THR A 239 -3.59 15.95 20.26
C THR A 239 -4.14 14.72 19.56
N LEU A 240 -3.30 14.00 18.80
CA LEU A 240 -3.70 12.75 18.15
C LEU A 240 -4.01 11.65 19.17
N HIS A 241 -3.23 11.51 20.25
CA HIS A 241 -3.53 10.56 21.32
C HIS A 241 -4.88 10.81 21.99
N TYR A 242 -5.28 12.08 22.15
CA TYR A 242 -6.60 12.42 22.67
C TYR A 242 -7.73 12.03 21.71
N ALA A 243 -7.45 12.00 20.41
CA ALA A 243 -8.43 11.61 19.41
C ALA A 243 -8.65 10.10 19.31
N GLY A 244 -7.67 9.26 19.70
CA GLY A 244 -7.82 7.79 19.67
C GLY A 244 -6.53 6.96 19.76
N PRO A 245 -5.55 7.12 18.85
CA PRO A 245 -4.43 6.19 18.73
C PRO A 245 -3.52 6.19 19.95
N GLN A 246 -3.10 5.01 20.39
CA GLN A 246 -2.11 4.87 21.44
C GLN A 246 -0.69 5.14 20.94
N LYS A 247 -0.42 4.90 19.65
CA LYS A 247 0.91 5.08 19.05
C LYS A 247 0.82 6.07 17.89
N VAL A 248 1.73 7.03 17.88
CA VAL A 248 1.86 8.00 16.78
C VAL A 248 3.34 8.09 16.41
N VAL A 249 3.63 7.93 15.12
CA VAL A 249 4.97 8.12 14.57
C VAL A 249 4.88 9.16 13.47
N ILE A 250 5.36 10.38 13.75
CA ILE A 250 5.54 11.39 12.72
C ILE A 250 6.77 10.99 11.92
N THR A 251 6.56 10.49 10.70
CA THR A 251 7.62 9.85 9.90
C THR A 251 8.71 10.82 9.47
N SER A 252 8.34 12.08 9.27
CA SER A 252 9.22 13.14 8.80
C SER A 252 8.70 14.51 9.23
N ALA A 253 9.49 15.22 10.03
CA ALA A 253 9.29 16.61 10.41
C ALA A 253 10.53 17.44 10.06
N HIS A 254 10.33 18.51 9.30
CA HIS A 254 11.36 19.48 8.93
C HIS A 254 11.39 20.58 9.98
N ILE A 255 12.37 20.52 10.87
CA ILE A 255 12.56 21.50 11.95
C ILE A 255 13.96 22.08 11.78
N GLU A 256 14.01 23.39 11.50
CA GLU A 256 15.24 24.07 11.10
C GLU A 256 15.91 23.37 9.90
N ASP A 257 17.19 23.01 9.99
CA ASP A 257 17.93 22.29 8.95
C ASP A 257 17.91 20.75 9.14
N LYS A 258 17.05 20.24 10.04
CA LYS A 258 17.01 18.82 10.43
C LYS A 258 15.76 18.13 9.91
N LEU A 259 15.93 16.85 9.60
CA LEU A 259 14.83 15.91 9.36
C LEU A 259 14.71 15.01 10.58
N LEU A 260 13.59 15.10 11.29
CA LEU A 260 13.33 14.32 12.50
C LEU A 260 12.19 13.32 12.25
N LEU A 261 12.33 12.13 12.82
CA LEU A 261 11.22 11.24 13.12
C LEU A 261 10.87 11.40 14.59
N ILE A 262 9.59 11.56 14.90
CA ILE A 262 9.08 11.73 16.26
C ILE A 262 8.14 10.58 16.57
N GLY A 263 8.45 9.80 17.60
CA GLY A 263 7.60 8.71 18.08
C GLY A 263 6.98 9.05 19.43
N SER A 264 5.73 8.64 19.63
CA SER A 264 4.97 8.87 20.85
C SER A 264 4.06 7.68 21.16
N HIS A 265 4.10 7.20 22.40
CA HIS A 265 3.30 6.07 22.85
C HIS A 265 2.60 6.39 24.17
N LYS A 266 1.26 6.43 24.12
CA LYS A 266 0.39 6.59 25.29
C LYS A 266 -0.07 5.21 25.78
N LYS A 267 0.55 4.71 26.85
CA LYS A 267 0.25 3.39 27.44
C LYS A 267 -1.05 3.35 28.23
N ALA A 268 -1.41 4.47 28.87
CA ALA A 268 -2.60 4.60 29.71
C ALA A 268 -3.15 6.02 29.60
N GLU A 269 -4.44 6.21 29.89
CA GLU A 269 -5.10 7.50 29.76
C GLU A 269 -4.56 8.54 30.74
N ASP A 270 -4.23 8.12 31.96
CA ASP A 270 -3.78 8.95 33.08
C ASP A 270 -2.25 9.18 33.15
N GLN A 271 -1.48 8.63 32.20
CA GLN A 271 -0.03 8.76 32.18
C GLN A 271 0.43 9.67 31.02
N PRO A 272 1.49 10.47 31.22
CA PRO A 272 2.09 11.18 30.11
C PRO A 272 2.64 10.17 29.07
N PRO A 273 2.55 10.47 27.77
CA PRO A 273 3.07 9.59 26.75
C PRO A 273 4.60 9.49 26.81
N GLU A 274 5.13 8.32 26.49
CA GLU A 274 6.57 8.12 26.28
C GLU A 274 6.92 8.59 24.86
N GLN A 275 7.85 9.53 24.77
CA GLN A 275 8.17 10.20 23.50
C GLN A 275 9.66 10.12 23.21
N PHE A 276 9.99 9.94 21.93
CA PHE A 276 11.36 9.89 21.44
C PHE A 276 11.49 10.58 20.09
N LYS A 277 12.72 10.91 19.72
CA LYS A 277 13.05 11.47 18.42
C LYS A 277 14.29 10.82 17.84
N ILE A 278 14.34 10.72 16.53
CA ILE A 278 15.49 10.23 15.78
C ILE A 278 15.80 11.28 14.71
N GLU A 279 17.04 11.79 14.72
CA GLU A 279 17.53 12.65 13.64
C GLU A 279 17.94 11.77 12.46
N ILE A 280 17.32 12.00 11.31
CA ILE A 280 17.53 11.21 10.10
C ILE A 280 18.44 11.99 9.15
N PRO A 281 19.57 11.41 8.71
CA PRO A 281 20.41 12.06 7.71
C PRO A 281 19.66 12.19 6.39
N LYS A 282 19.56 13.41 5.87
CA LYS A 282 18.94 13.66 4.57
C LYS A 282 19.86 13.18 3.45
N ILE A 283 19.43 12.18 2.71
CA ILE A 283 20.10 11.74 1.49
C ILE A 283 19.61 12.65 0.35
N PRO A 284 20.50 13.31 -0.42
CA PRO A 284 20.11 14.22 -1.51
C PRO A 284 19.71 13.43 -2.77
N ALA A 285 18.69 12.59 -2.63
CA ALA A 285 18.11 11.79 -3.68
C ALA A 285 16.59 11.78 -3.54
N TYR A 286 15.88 11.68 -4.67
CA TYR A 286 14.43 11.65 -4.68
C TYR A 286 13.94 10.20 -4.79
N PHE A 287 13.30 9.73 -3.73
CA PHE A 287 12.59 8.46 -3.70
C PHE A 287 11.16 8.73 -3.25
N THR A 288 10.18 8.31 -4.03
CA THR A 288 8.78 8.65 -3.78
C THR A 288 8.16 8.01 -2.55
N VAL A 289 8.90 7.19 -1.77
CA VAL A 289 8.32 6.16 -0.87
C VAL A 289 9.11 5.89 0.42
N CYS A 290 10.07 6.73 0.79
CA CYS A 290 10.87 6.49 2.00
C CYS A 290 10.03 6.35 3.29
N THR A 291 8.89 7.04 3.38
CA THR A 291 7.98 7.01 4.53
C THR A 291 7.17 5.71 4.63
N GLN A 292 6.71 5.16 3.52
CA GLN A 292 5.92 3.91 3.56
C GLN A 292 6.78 2.75 4.05
N LEU A 293 8.04 2.65 3.62
CA LEU A 293 9.00 1.64 4.10
C LEU A 293 9.23 1.70 5.62
N CYS A 294 9.19 2.91 6.20
CA CYS A 294 9.36 3.10 7.64
C CYS A 294 8.16 2.62 8.44
N CYS A 295 6.93 2.75 7.91
CA CYS A 295 5.71 2.29 8.57
C CYS A 295 5.72 0.78 8.86
N PHE A 296 6.52 0.00 8.12
CA PHE A 296 6.54 -1.46 8.19
C PHE A 296 7.53 -2.04 9.22
N ILE A 297 8.37 -1.20 9.84
CA ILE A 297 9.44 -1.64 10.76
C ILE A 297 9.08 -1.40 12.24
N TYR A 298 8.11 -0.52 12.54
CA TYR A 298 7.76 -0.08 13.89
C TYR A 298 6.62 -0.86 14.54
#